data_AF-A0A1W9TAA4-F1
#
_entry.id   AF-A0A1W9TAA4-F1
#
_cell.length_a   1.000
_cell.length_b   1.000
_cell.length_c   1.000
_cell.angle_alpha   90.00
_cell.angle_beta   90.00
_cell.angle_gamma   90.00
#
_symmetry.space_group_name_H-M   'P 1'
#
loop_
_entity.id
_entity.type
_entity.pdbx_description
1 polymer ?
#
loop_
_entity_poly.entity_id
_entity_poly.type
_entity_poly.pdbx_seq_one_letter_code
_entity_poly.pdbx_strand_id
1 'polypeptide(L)'
;MRVCVLFRSNNARIGGIMKSCNNIITAQTAAVAVITLTFFCCSLAVYGYEDIEFSGGVTAEIDYVVDGSVWVYDANVTLYEPAHILGFVGIGSGAVLDIYGGEIDYMLLISTSDLSLPEGIVTVYGTDFTVDGVSVDPNTTELFLQGQTLAGVYENRTPFAFPVDCVIIGGGGFVYYQTVKLGWVVSEPDIELSESGYNFGQVDVGAIQTDVVSVFNLGNASLTIQSLELGQSQKTQFALTVFQTPITLEPNSFIDFEILFSPVIDGIDTAVLSIISNDPNDPVVDVVLTGEGMPVVLSSEEQVTQILDAYGSAVRDDLIQGVGKKKSAKKKIKVFGKMLNLADELIAAGYDNYALKVLLMIEKKCDGLKSPKDFIKGEGAVELNTLINELIDTLQQ
;
A
#
# COMPACT_ATOMS: atom_id res chain seq x y z
N MET A 1 -13.55 -6.89 -41.20
CA MET A 1 -14.61 -7.01 -42.22
C MET A 1 -15.87 -7.48 -41.50
N ARG A 2 -16.67 -6.54 -40.99
CA ARG A 2 -17.96 -6.80 -40.32
C ARG A 2 -18.95 -5.77 -40.86
N VAL A 3 -20.17 -6.25 -41.11
CA VAL A 3 -21.15 -5.69 -42.04
C VAL A 3 -22.02 -4.64 -41.32
N CYS A 4 -21.98 -3.38 -41.77
CA CYS A 4 -23.01 -2.38 -41.47
C CYS A 4 -24.29 -2.72 -42.24
N VAL A 5 -25.40 -2.90 -41.53
CA VAL A 5 -26.73 -2.95 -42.16
C VAL A 5 -27.37 -1.57 -42.02
N LEU A 6 -27.27 -0.77 -43.09
CA LEU A 6 -27.96 0.50 -43.26
C LEU A 6 -29.42 0.23 -43.68
N PHE A 7 -30.40 0.56 -42.84
CA PHE A 7 -31.79 0.67 -43.29
C PHE A 7 -32.07 2.11 -43.75
N ARG A 8 -32.20 2.29 -45.07
CA ARG A 8 -32.78 3.50 -45.68
C ARG A 8 -34.31 3.45 -45.55
N SER A 9 -34.88 4.42 -44.84
CA SER A 9 -36.33 4.70 -44.85
C SER A 9 -36.74 5.29 -46.21
N ASN A 10 -37.63 4.60 -46.92
CA ASN A 10 -38.27 5.07 -48.15
C ASN A 10 -39.61 5.73 -47.79
N ASN A 11 -39.73 7.02 -48.10
CA ASN A 11 -40.98 7.78 -48.08
C ASN A 11 -42.04 7.16 -49.01
N ALA A 12 -43.11 6.58 -48.46
CA ALA A 12 -44.41 6.47 -49.14
C ALA A 12 -45.56 6.10 -48.19
N ARG A 13 -46.68 6.83 -48.34
CA ARG A 13 -48.05 6.60 -47.80
C ARG A 13 -48.42 7.30 -46.48
N ILE A 14 -48.48 8.63 -46.56
CA ILE A 14 -49.46 9.42 -45.81
C ILE A 14 -50.72 9.50 -46.67
N GLY A 15 -51.86 9.00 -46.16
CA GLY A 15 -53.16 9.19 -46.81
C GLY A 15 -54.07 7.99 -46.62
N GLY A 16 -54.72 7.88 -45.47
CA GLY A 16 -55.80 6.91 -45.34
C GLY A 16 -56.30 6.50 -43.96
N ILE A 17 -56.17 7.30 -42.89
CA ILE A 17 -56.96 7.06 -41.66
C ILE A 17 -57.38 8.42 -41.06
N MET A 18 -58.26 9.12 -41.78
CA MET A 18 -58.98 10.30 -41.26
C MET A 18 -60.48 10.04 -41.47
N LYS A 19 -61.04 9.06 -40.74
CA LYS A 19 -62.49 8.79 -40.66
C LYS A 19 -62.80 7.69 -39.63
N SER A 20 -62.47 7.92 -38.37
CA SER A 20 -63.13 7.25 -37.22
C SER A 20 -62.69 7.88 -35.89
N CYS A 21 -62.83 9.19 -35.74
CA CYS A 21 -62.74 9.85 -34.43
C CYS A 21 -64.09 10.50 -34.16
N ASN A 22 -65.03 9.76 -33.59
CA ASN A 22 -66.17 10.37 -32.92
C ASN A 22 -66.75 9.56 -31.75
N ASN A 23 -66.03 8.57 -31.23
CA ASN A 23 -66.35 7.91 -29.97
C ASN A 23 -65.04 7.45 -29.34
N ILE A 24 -64.64 8.12 -28.26
CA ILE A 24 -63.85 7.68 -27.09
C ILE A 24 -63.46 8.97 -26.37
N ILE A 25 -64.41 9.50 -25.59
CA ILE A 25 -64.12 10.42 -24.49
C ILE A 25 -63.90 9.50 -23.28
N THR A 26 -62.68 8.99 -23.10
CA THR A 26 -62.13 8.37 -21.87
C THR A 26 -60.78 7.67 -22.16
N ALA A 27 -59.78 8.42 -22.61
CA ALA A 27 -58.39 7.96 -22.70
C ALA A 27 -57.45 9.17 -22.77
N GLN A 28 -57.47 10.04 -21.75
CA GLN A 28 -56.75 11.32 -21.81
C GLN A 28 -55.63 11.48 -20.77
N THR A 29 -55.22 10.42 -20.08
CA THR A 29 -54.12 10.49 -19.10
C THR A 29 -52.90 9.63 -19.47
N ALA A 30 -53.07 8.48 -20.11
CA ALA A 30 -51.92 7.66 -20.58
C ALA A 30 -51.29 8.18 -21.88
N ALA A 31 -52.08 8.85 -22.73
CA ALA A 31 -51.59 9.39 -24.00
C ALA A 31 -50.65 10.60 -23.82
N VAL A 32 -50.72 11.30 -22.69
CA VAL A 32 -49.91 12.51 -22.47
C VAL A 32 -48.43 12.16 -22.26
N ALA A 33 -48.11 11.12 -21.49
CA ALA A 33 -46.73 10.69 -21.23
C ALA A 33 -46.02 10.11 -22.47
N VAL A 34 -46.73 9.27 -23.23
CA VAL A 34 -46.21 8.67 -24.48
C VAL A 34 -46.04 9.73 -25.58
N ILE A 35 -46.95 10.71 -25.67
CA ILE A 35 -46.84 11.79 -26.66
C ILE A 35 -45.69 12.75 -26.31
N THR A 36 -45.39 13.01 -25.03
CA THR A 36 -44.21 13.81 -24.65
C THR A 36 -42.88 13.11 -24.93
N LEU A 37 -42.74 11.80 -24.70
CA LEU A 37 -41.50 11.07 -25.01
C LEU A 37 -41.26 10.95 -26.53
N THR A 38 -42.32 10.65 -27.30
CA THR A 38 -42.21 10.50 -28.76
C THR A 38 -41.97 11.85 -29.47
N PHE A 39 -42.49 12.96 -28.93
CA PHE A 39 -42.17 14.32 -29.43
C PHE A 39 -40.75 14.78 -29.06
N PHE A 40 -40.18 14.30 -27.96
CA PHE A 40 -38.80 14.60 -27.58
C PHE A 40 -37.81 13.94 -28.53
N CYS A 41 -38.02 12.66 -28.84
CA CYS A 41 -37.19 11.90 -29.78
C CYS A 41 -37.24 12.47 -31.23
N CYS A 42 -38.36 13.08 -31.64
CA CYS A 42 -38.54 13.58 -33.01
C CYS A 42 -38.10 15.05 -33.24
N SER A 43 -37.75 15.81 -32.19
CA SER A 43 -37.38 17.24 -32.32
C SER A 43 -35.88 17.55 -32.21
N LEU A 44 -35.04 16.58 -31.83
CA LEU A 44 -33.60 16.77 -31.64
C LEU A 44 -32.71 16.37 -32.84
N ALA A 45 -33.28 15.73 -33.87
CA ALA A 45 -32.57 15.37 -35.11
C ALA A 45 -32.05 16.58 -35.94
N VAL A 46 -32.20 17.81 -35.43
CA VAL A 46 -31.74 19.05 -36.06
C VAL A 46 -30.29 19.40 -35.67
N TYR A 47 -29.70 18.78 -34.63
CA TYR A 47 -28.39 19.18 -34.08
C TYR A 47 -27.23 18.16 -34.17
N GLY A 48 -27.43 16.97 -34.75
CA GLY A 48 -26.33 16.03 -34.99
C GLY A 48 -25.90 15.16 -33.79
N TYR A 49 -26.71 15.12 -32.73
CA TYR A 49 -26.56 14.17 -31.63
C TYR A 49 -26.84 12.73 -32.09
N GLU A 50 -25.96 11.79 -31.76
CA GLU A 50 -26.16 10.35 -31.99
C GLU A 50 -26.79 9.73 -30.73
N ASP A 51 -28.12 9.70 -30.68
CA ASP A 51 -28.83 8.98 -29.62
C ASP A 51 -28.58 7.47 -29.76
N ILE A 52 -28.25 6.81 -28.65
CA ILE A 52 -28.01 5.37 -28.57
C ILE A 52 -29.19 4.71 -27.85
N GLU A 53 -29.72 3.63 -28.42
CA GLU A 53 -30.78 2.83 -27.80
C GLU A 53 -30.30 1.40 -27.57
N PHE A 54 -30.45 0.91 -26.33
CA PHE A 54 -30.21 -0.47 -25.94
C PHE A 54 -31.55 -1.16 -25.66
N SER A 55 -31.87 -2.20 -26.44
CA SER A 55 -33.09 -2.98 -26.22
C SER A 55 -33.02 -4.44 -26.66
N GLY A 56 -33.98 -5.25 -26.20
CA GLY A 56 -34.16 -6.64 -26.64
C GLY A 56 -33.26 -7.66 -25.93
N GLY A 57 -33.04 -7.48 -24.63
CA GLY A 57 -32.26 -8.35 -23.74
C GLY A 57 -30.75 -8.22 -23.89
N VAL A 58 -30.25 -7.13 -24.51
CA VAL A 58 -28.82 -6.91 -24.70
C VAL A 58 -28.12 -6.55 -23.39
N THR A 59 -26.85 -6.92 -23.27
CA THR A 59 -25.94 -6.43 -22.23
C THR A 59 -24.87 -5.56 -22.89
N ALA A 60 -24.61 -4.37 -22.35
CA ALA A 60 -23.60 -3.45 -22.87
C ALA A 60 -22.87 -2.69 -21.74
N GLU A 61 -21.65 -2.28 -22.04
CA GLU A 61 -20.83 -1.42 -21.18
C GLU A 61 -20.55 -0.12 -21.93
N ILE A 62 -20.58 1.00 -21.20
CA ILE A 62 -20.23 2.33 -21.72
C ILE A 62 -19.06 2.85 -20.88
N ASP A 63 -17.93 3.04 -21.54
CA ASP A 63 -16.66 3.56 -21.02
C ASP A 63 -16.10 4.66 -21.96
N TYR A 64 -16.98 5.34 -22.68
CA TYR A 64 -16.63 6.36 -23.69
C TYR A 64 -17.64 7.52 -23.70
N VAL A 65 -17.28 8.60 -24.39
CA VAL A 65 -18.13 9.78 -24.55
C VAL A 65 -19.26 9.50 -25.53
N VAL A 66 -20.49 9.75 -25.13
CA VAL A 66 -21.69 9.70 -25.97
C VAL A 66 -22.16 11.13 -26.25
N ASP A 67 -21.99 11.57 -27.50
CA ASP A 67 -22.49 12.86 -28.00
C ASP A 67 -23.98 12.75 -28.37
N GLY A 68 -24.81 12.49 -27.36
CA GLY A 68 -26.24 12.24 -27.51
C GLY A 68 -26.87 11.66 -26.24
N SER A 69 -28.14 11.25 -26.34
CA SER A 69 -28.84 10.60 -25.23
C SER A 69 -28.71 9.08 -25.30
N VAL A 70 -28.68 8.43 -24.14
CA VAL A 70 -28.72 6.97 -24.00
C VAL A 70 -30.10 6.55 -23.53
N TRP A 71 -30.73 5.63 -24.24
CA TRP A 71 -32.03 5.06 -23.91
C TRP A 71 -31.89 3.56 -23.66
N VAL A 72 -32.39 3.07 -22.53
CA VAL A 72 -32.30 1.64 -22.15
C VAL A 72 -33.70 1.10 -21.88
N TYR A 73 -34.08 0.05 -22.62
CA TYR A 73 -35.38 -0.62 -22.52
C TYR A 73 -35.17 -2.12 -22.62
N ASP A 74 -35.61 -2.93 -21.65
CA ASP A 74 -35.42 -4.39 -21.70
C ASP A 74 -33.95 -4.77 -22.00
N ALA A 75 -32.99 -4.16 -21.30
CA ALA A 75 -31.55 -4.34 -21.54
C ALA A 75 -30.76 -4.06 -20.26
N ASN A 76 -29.55 -4.63 -20.16
CA ASN A 76 -28.62 -4.41 -19.06
C ASN A 76 -27.47 -3.51 -19.55
N VAL A 77 -27.30 -2.35 -18.94
CA VAL A 77 -26.23 -1.41 -19.31
C VAL A 77 -25.44 -1.03 -18.08
N THR A 78 -24.12 -1.03 -18.21
CA THR A 78 -23.22 -0.63 -17.12
C THR A 78 -22.36 0.56 -17.55
N LEU A 79 -22.28 1.58 -16.71
CA LEU A 79 -21.43 2.76 -16.93
C LEU A 79 -20.17 2.66 -16.08
N TYR A 80 -19.02 2.83 -16.73
CA TYR A 80 -17.72 2.91 -16.09
C TYR A 80 -17.02 4.21 -16.49
N GLU A 81 -16.11 4.69 -15.65
CA GLU A 81 -15.18 5.76 -16.03
C GLU A 81 -14.38 5.32 -17.29
N PRO A 82 -14.18 6.17 -18.32
CA PRO A 82 -14.50 7.59 -18.44
C PRO A 82 -15.79 7.91 -19.23
N ALA A 83 -16.89 7.18 -19.02
CA ALA A 83 -18.15 7.47 -19.69
C ALA A 83 -18.58 8.93 -19.48
N HIS A 84 -19.02 9.59 -20.55
CA HIS A 84 -19.54 10.95 -20.46
C HIS A 84 -20.72 11.09 -21.42
N ILE A 85 -21.92 11.19 -20.86
CA ILE A 85 -23.16 11.30 -21.63
C ILE A 85 -23.55 12.77 -21.69
N LEU A 86 -23.43 13.36 -22.88
CA LEU A 86 -23.75 14.79 -23.09
C LEU A 86 -25.27 15.06 -23.10
N GLY A 87 -26.07 14.01 -23.31
CA GLY A 87 -27.53 14.07 -23.36
C GLY A 87 -28.22 13.47 -22.13
N PHE A 88 -29.45 12.99 -22.33
CA PHE A 88 -30.21 12.30 -21.30
C PHE A 88 -29.75 10.86 -21.15
N VAL A 89 -29.91 10.30 -19.95
CA VAL A 89 -29.95 8.85 -19.76
C VAL A 89 -31.37 8.47 -19.38
N GLY A 90 -32.09 7.84 -20.31
CA GLY A 90 -33.49 7.46 -20.14
C GLY A 90 -33.65 5.96 -19.94
N ILE A 91 -34.25 5.58 -18.82
CA ILE A 91 -34.47 4.19 -18.43
C ILE A 91 -35.95 3.86 -18.52
N GLY A 92 -36.26 2.75 -19.17
CA GLY A 92 -37.60 2.24 -19.38
C GLY A 92 -37.87 0.87 -18.74
N SER A 93 -39.03 0.29 -19.04
CA SER A 93 -39.41 -1.03 -18.53
C SER A 93 -38.41 -2.12 -18.95
N GLY A 94 -38.11 -3.06 -18.06
CA GLY A 94 -37.21 -4.19 -18.25
C GLY A 94 -35.72 -3.85 -18.25
N ALA A 95 -35.36 -2.57 -18.11
CA ALA A 95 -33.96 -2.15 -18.11
C ALA A 95 -33.28 -2.37 -16.75
N VAL A 96 -31.98 -2.66 -16.78
CA VAL A 96 -31.09 -2.59 -15.62
C VAL A 96 -29.94 -1.65 -15.99
N LEU A 97 -29.76 -0.58 -15.21
CA LEU A 97 -28.65 0.35 -15.34
C LEU A 97 -27.83 0.33 -14.05
N ASP A 98 -26.57 -0.06 -14.17
CA ASP A 98 -25.60 0.02 -13.07
C ASP A 98 -24.57 1.11 -13.38
N ILE A 99 -24.42 2.08 -12.49
CA ILE A 99 -23.51 3.22 -12.67
C ILE A 99 -22.37 3.12 -11.65
N TYR A 100 -21.18 2.76 -12.13
CA TYR A 100 -19.95 2.69 -11.33
C TYR A 100 -19.01 3.88 -11.58
N GLY A 101 -19.21 4.64 -12.65
CA GLY A 101 -18.38 5.80 -13.01
C GLY A 101 -18.96 6.59 -14.19
N GLY A 102 -18.36 7.75 -14.46
CA GLY A 102 -18.74 8.63 -15.57
C GLY A 102 -19.65 9.82 -15.21
N GLU A 103 -19.90 10.67 -16.21
CA GLU A 103 -20.67 11.93 -16.08
C GLU A 103 -21.95 11.89 -16.94
N ILE A 104 -23.02 12.50 -16.44
CA ILE A 104 -24.28 12.70 -17.16
C ILE A 104 -24.60 14.21 -17.13
N ASP A 105 -24.46 14.89 -18.26
CA ASP A 105 -24.57 16.36 -18.33
C ASP A 105 -26.00 16.86 -18.14
N TYR A 106 -26.99 16.09 -18.61
CA TYR A 106 -28.36 16.56 -18.65
C TYR A 106 -29.22 16.03 -17.51
N MET A 107 -29.68 14.78 -17.58
CA MET A 107 -30.57 14.19 -16.57
C MET A 107 -30.64 12.68 -16.72
N LEU A 108 -30.67 11.99 -15.58
CA LEU A 108 -31.10 10.61 -15.46
C LEU A 108 -32.62 10.55 -15.29
N LEU A 109 -33.32 10.10 -16.33
CA LEU A 109 -34.77 9.97 -16.35
C LEU A 109 -35.15 8.50 -16.14
N ILE A 110 -35.85 8.20 -15.04
CA ILE A 110 -36.31 6.85 -14.74
C ILE A 110 -37.82 6.79 -14.97
N SER A 111 -38.24 6.05 -16.01
CA SER A 111 -39.62 5.93 -16.41
C SER A 111 -39.99 4.47 -16.66
N THR A 112 -41.27 4.14 -16.56
CA THR A 112 -41.81 2.87 -17.05
C THR A 112 -42.99 3.16 -17.96
N SER A 113 -43.13 2.38 -19.02
CA SER A 113 -44.17 2.65 -20.03
C SER A 113 -44.84 1.38 -20.53
N ASP A 114 -44.17 0.24 -20.40
CA ASP A 114 -44.72 -1.08 -20.65
C ASP A 114 -44.95 -1.81 -19.31
N LEU A 115 -46.21 -2.08 -18.98
CA LEU A 115 -46.61 -2.82 -17.78
C LEU A 115 -46.51 -4.35 -17.95
N SER A 116 -46.15 -4.83 -19.15
CA SER A 116 -45.93 -6.26 -19.41
C SER A 116 -44.51 -6.71 -19.07
N LEU A 117 -43.59 -5.77 -18.86
CA LEU A 117 -42.22 -6.00 -18.43
C LEU A 117 -42.03 -5.53 -16.97
N PRO A 118 -41.03 -6.07 -16.25
CA PRO A 118 -40.64 -5.54 -14.93
C PRO A 118 -40.30 -4.05 -15.00
N GLU A 119 -40.37 -3.37 -13.85
CA GLU A 119 -39.89 -1.99 -13.76
C GLU A 119 -38.39 -1.90 -14.03
N GLY A 120 -37.96 -0.80 -14.65
CA GLY A 120 -36.54 -0.52 -14.84
C GLY A 120 -35.84 -0.32 -13.51
N ILE A 121 -34.66 -0.94 -13.33
CA ILE A 121 -33.83 -0.82 -12.14
C ILE A 121 -32.63 0.06 -12.47
N VAL A 122 -32.40 1.08 -11.65
CA VAL A 122 -31.19 1.89 -11.73
C VAL A 122 -30.48 1.85 -10.39
N THR A 123 -29.19 1.52 -10.40
CA THR A 123 -28.33 1.56 -9.21
C THR A 123 -27.14 2.47 -9.47
N VAL A 124 -26.96 3.47 -8.62
CA VAL A 124 -25.74 4.30 -8.59
C VAL A 124 -24.86 3.79 -7.47
N TYR A 125 -23.63 3.39 -7.78
CA TYR A 125 -22.68 2.88 -6.81
C TYR A 125 -21.74 3.99 -6.35
N GLY A 126 -21.56 4.17 -5.04
CA GLY A 126 -20.68 5.22 -4.52
C GLY A 126 -20.76 5.42 -3.01
N THR A 127 -20.07 6.44 -2.53
CA THR A 127 -20.05 6.91 -1.14
C THR A 127 -20.56 8.35 -1.04
N ASP A 128 -20.80 8.80 0.19
CA ASP A 128 -21.09 10.21 0.51
C ASP A 128 -22.24 10.81 -0.32
N PHE A 129 -23.30 10.03 -0.56
CA PHE A 129 -24.43 10.49 -1.36
C PHE A 129 -25.06 11.75 -0.75
N THR A 130 -25.32 12.75 -1.60
CA THR A 130 -26.06 13.95 -1.26
C THR A 130 -27.19 14.20 -2.26
N VAL A 131 -28.28 14.77 -1.78
CA VAL A 131 -29.40 15.27 -2.60
C VAL A 131 -29.47 16.77 -2.44
N ASP A 132 -29.27 17.51 -3.53
CA ASP A 132 -29.16 18.98 -3.53
C ASP A 132 -28.17 19.50 -2.46
N GLY A 133 -27.07 18.76 -2.26
CA GLY A 133 -26.02 19.07 -1.28
C GLY A 133 -26.33 18.67 0.17
N VAL A 134 -27.48 18.03 0.44
CA VAL A 134 -27.83 17.49 1.76
C VAL A 134 -27.43 16.02 1.83
N SER A 135 -26.65 15.63 2.85
CA SER A 135 -26.23 14.23 3.07
C SER A 135 -27.42 13.28 3.20
N VAL A 136 -27.33 12.15 2.52
CA VAL A 136 -28.26 11.03 2.61
C VAL A 136 -27.83 10.11 3.76
N ASP A 137 -28.79 9.53 4.50
CA ASP A 137 -28.51 8.53 5.54
C ASP A 137 -27.93 7.26 4.88
N PRO A 138 -26.76 6.74 5.33
CA PRO A 138 -26.14 5.53 4.79
C PRO A 138 -27.03 4.27 4.79
N ASN A 139 -28.10 4.23 5.59
CA ASN A 139 -29.07 3.12 5.57
C ASN A 139 -30.13 3.25 4.47
N THR A 140 -30.15 4.36 3.72
CA THR A 140 -31.11 4.62 2.64
C THR A 140 -30.72 3.81 1.41
N THR A 141 -31.54 2.85 1.01
CA THR A 141 -31.24 1.98 -0.15
C THR A 141 -31.80 2.50 -1.47
N GLU A 142 -32.79 3.40 -1.42
CA GLU A 142 -33.45 3.95 -2.59
C GLU A 142 -34.00 5.37 -2.33
N LEU A 143 -34.08 6.16 -3.39
CA LEU A 143 -34.59 7.53 -3.36
C LEU A 143 -35.62 7.75 -4.46
N PHE A 144 -36.63 8.55 -4.13
CA PHE A 144 -37.56 9.13 -5.10
C PHE A 144 -37.18 10.59 -5.33
N LEU A 145 -36.74 10.92 -6.54
CA LEU A 145 -36.28 12.25 -6.92
C LEU A 145 -37.12 12.79 -8.08
N GLN A 146 -37.36 14.09 -8.13
CA GLN A 146 -38.11 14.82 -9.16
C GLN A 146 -37.30 16.02 -9.64
N GLY A 147 -36.15 15.75 -10.26
CA GLY A 147 -35.22 16.75 -10.77
C GLY A 147 -34.22 17.28 -9.75
N GLN A 148 -34.16 16.73 -8.53
CA GLN A 148 -33.07 17.04 -7.60
C GLN A 148 -31.75 16.46 -8.12
N THR A 149 -30.65 17.08 -7.70
CA THR A 149 -29.29 16.63 -8.01
C THR A 149 -28.88 15.54 -7.04
N LEU A 150 -28.65 14.33 -7.55
CA LEU A 150 -27.95 13.29 -6.83
C LEU A 150 -26.44 13.48 -7.07
N ALA A 151 -25.68 13.54 -5.98
CA ALA A 151 -24.24 13.64 -6.03
C ALA A 151 -23.59 12.68 -5.03
N GLY A 152 -22.30 12.41 -5.21
CA GLY A 152 -21.53 11.51 -4.35
C GLY A 152 -20.13 11.32 -4.90
N VAL A 153 -19.47 10.27 -4.44
CA VAL A 153 -18.12 9.91 -4.87
C VAL A 153 -18.12 8.45 -5.33
N TYR A 154 -17.64 8.18 -6.54
CA TYR A 154 -17.47 6.80 -7.03
C TYR A 154 -16.34 6.09 -6.28
N GLU A 155 -16.25 4.77 -6.39
CA GLU A 155 -15.21 3.95 -5.73
C GLU A 155 -13.77 4.41 -6.06
N ASN A 156 -13.55 4.88 -7.29
CA ASN A 156 -12.29 5.44 -7.78
C ASN A 156 -11.99 6.88 -7.29
N ARG A 157 -12.83 7.46 -6.42
CA ARG A 157 -12.79 8.83 -5.88
C ARG A 157 -13.14 9.96 -6.85
N THR A 158 -13.65 9.67 -8.05
CA THR A 158 -14.17 10.74 -8.91
C THR A 158 -15.52 11.19 -8.37
N PRO A 159 -15.71 12.50 -8.08
CA PRO A 159 -17.00 13.01 -7.67
C PRO A 159 -17.98 12.98 -8.84
N PHE A 160 -19.26 12.76 -8.56
CA PHE A 160 -20.32 12.89 -9.55
C PHE A 160 -21.44 13.76 -9.02
N ALA A 161 -22.15 14.41 -9.94
CA ALA A 161 -23.37 15.16 -9.65
C ALA A 161 -24.21 15.25 -10.93
N PHE A 162 -25.43 14.72 -10.89
CA PHE A 162 -26.38 14.84 -12.01
C PHE A 162 -27.82 14.86 -11.50
N PRO A 163 -28.75 15.54 -12.20
CA PRO A 163 -30.14 15.56 -11.79
C PRO A 163 -30.83 14.25 -12.14
N VAL A 164 -31.70 13.79 -11.24
CA VAL A 164 -32.47 12.56 -11.37
C VAL A 164 -33.95 12.88 -11.33
N ASP A 165 -34.70 12.41 -12.31
CA ASP A 165 -36.16 12.54 -12.36
C ASP A 165 -36.81 11.16 -12.43
N CYS A 166 -37.42 10.76 -11.33
CA CYS A 166 -38.20 9.54 -11.18
C CYS A 166 -39.67 9.84 -11.55
N VAL A 167 -40.11 9.28 -12.66
CA VAL A 167 -41.46 9.51 -13.18
C VAL A 167 -42.49 8.73 -12.37
N ILE A 168 -43.60 9.39 -12.03
CA ILE A 168 -44.79 8.78 -11.46
C ILE A 168 -45.72 8.35 -12.59
N ILE A 169 -46.12 7.08 -12.64
CA ILE A 169 -47.11 6.59 -13.61
C ILE A 169 -48.35 6.07 -12.89
N GLY A 170 -49.54 6.54 -13.30
CA GLY A 170 -50.78 6.08 -12.71
C GLY A 170 -52.07 6.76 -13.18
N GLY A 171 -53.19 6.06 -13.00
CA GLY A 171 -54.55 6.53 -13.24
C GLY A 171 -55.60 5.51 -12.73
N GLY A 172 -56.70 5.98 -12.14
CA GLY A 172 -57.78 5.08 -11.68
C GLY A 172 -57.49 4.29 -10.41
N GLY A 173 -56.68 4.82 -9.49
CA GLY A 173 -56.47 4.25 -8.14
C GLY A 173 -55.15 3.50 -7.93
N PHE A 174 -54.27 3.43 -8.93
CA PHE A 174 -52.92 2.87 -8.82
C PHE A 174 -51.88 3.91 -9.25
N VAL A 175 -50.81 4.02 -8.48
CA VAL A 175 -49.65 4.90 -8.70
C VAL A 175 -48.40 4.06 -8.51
N TYR A 176 -47.57 3.98 -9.56
CA TYR A 176 -46.25 3.35 -9.55
C TYR A 176 -45.20 4.46 -9.36
N TYR A 177 -44.30 4.25 -8.41
CA TYR A 177 -43.18 5.16 -8.15
C TYR A 177 -41.90 4.46 -8.56
N GLN A 178 -41.20 5.00 -9.55
CA GLN A 178 -39.83 4.58 -9.80
C GLN A 178 -38.91 5.19 -8.76
N THR A 179 -37.86 4.47 -8.38
CA THR A 179 -36.80 4.97 -7.50
C THR A 179 -35.45 4.77 -8.15
N VAL A 180 -34.47 5.58 -7.73
CA VAL A 180 -33.06 5.28 -7.96
C VAL A 180 -32.54 4.52 -6.74
N LYS A 181 -31.85 3.41 -6.96
CA LYS A 181 -31.19 2.64 -5.89
C LYS A 181 -29.81 3.18 -5.63
N LEU A 182 -29.42 3.15 -4.36
CA LEU A 182 -28.08 3.54 -3.90
C LEU A 182 -27.29 2.28 -3.57
N GLY A 183 -26.28 2.00 -4.38
CA GLY A 183 -25.28 0.98 -4.11
C GLY A 183 -24.16 1.56 -3.23
N TRP A 184 -24.39 1.64 -1.93
CA TRP A 184 -23.38 2.15 -1.00
C TRP A 184 -22.10 1.31 -1.08
N VAL A 185 -21.04 1.93 -1.55
CA VAL A 185 -19.68 1.39 -1.46
C VAL A 185 -19.22 1.62 -0.03
N VAL A 186 -18.67 0.59 0.60
CA VAL A 186 -18.16 0.72 1.95
C VAL A 186 -16.84 1.48 1.90
N SER A 187 -16.76 2.58 2.66
CA SER A 187 -15.54 3.38 2.75
C SER A 187 -14.69 2.91 3.93
N GLU A 188 -13.66 2.12 3.66
CA GLU A 188 -12.80 1.51 4.66
C GLU A 188 -11.31 1.62 4.26
N PRO A 189 -10.40 1.80 5.24
CA PRO A 189 -8.98 1.67 5.00
C PRO A 189 -8.62 0.19 4.86
N ASP A 190 -7.58 -0.09 4.06
CA ASP A 190 -7.08 -1.46 3.81
C ASP A 190 -5.55 -1.43 3.86
N ILE A 191 -4.96 -2.01 4.89
CA ILE A 191 -3.53 -2.03 5.16
C ILE A 191 -2.88 -3.22 4.45
N GLU A 192 -1.89 -2.93 3.62
CA GLU A 192 -1.08 -3.97 2.97
C GLU A 192 0.40 -3.70 3.24
N LEU A 193 1.19 -4.78 3.35
CA LEU A 193 2.63 -4.70 3.56
C LEU A 193 3.37 -5.14 2.30
N SER A 194 4.54 -4.58 2.04
CA SER A 194 5.42 -5.11 0.98
C SER A 194 5.78 -6.58 1.24
N GLU A 195 6.10 -6.92 2.49
CA GLU A 195 6.46 -8.26 2.95
C GLU A 195 6.04 -8.45 4.42
N SER A 196 5.65 -9.68 4.78
CA SER A 196 5.28 -10.05 6.16
C SER A 196 6.47 -10.54 7.00
N GLY A 197 7.68 -10.59 6.44
CA GLY A 197 8.87 -10.89 7.22
C GLY A 197 10.18 -10.60 6.52
N TYR A 198 11.18 -10.23 7.31
CA TYR A 198 12.49 -9.76 6.87
C TYR A 198 13.58 -10.60 7.52
N ASN A 199 14.48 -11.13 6.69
CA ASN A 199 15.62 -11.91 7.14
C ASN A 199 16.92 -11.17 6.82
N PHE A 200 17.56 -10.67 7.86
CA PHE A 200 18.82 -9.94 7.79
C PHE A 200 20.03 -10.86 7.50
N GLY A 201 19.82 -12.18 7.48
CA GLY A 201 20.88 -13.15 7.24
C GLY A 201 21.93 -13.14 8.33
N GLN A 202 23.18 -13.38 7.93
CA GLN A 202 24.34 -13.39 8.83
C GLN A 202 24.95 -12.00 8.92
N VAL A 203 25.05 -11.47 10.14
CA VAL A 203 25.62 -10.15 10.43
C VAL A 203 26.64 -10.29 11.54
N ASP A 204 27.83 -9.76 11.32
CA ASP A 204 28.90 -9.78 12.32
C ASP A 204 28.47 -9.05 13.61
N VAL A 205 28.83 -9.61 14.76
CA VAL A 205 28.53 -8.98 16.07
C VAL A 205 29.13 -7.58 16.12
N GLY A 206 28.29 -6.58 16.42
CA GLY A 206 28.65 -5.16 16.45
C GLY A 206 28.52 -4.43 15.11
N ALA A 207 28.22 -5.14 14.01
CA ALA A 207 27.82 -4.53 12.75
C ALA A 207 26.31 -4.23 12.75
N ILE A 208 25.87 -3.45 11.75
CA ILE A 208 24.47 -3.07 11.56
C ILE A 208 24.08 -3.42 10.13
N GLN A 209 22.94 -4.09 9.98
CA GLN A 209 22.26 -4.29 8.70
C GLN A 209 20.88 -3.62 8.76
N THR A 210 20.47 -2.99 7.66
CA THR A 210 19.16 -2.33 7.56
C THR A 210 18.33 -2.93 6.43
N ASP A 211 17.02 -2.79 6.58
CA ASP A 211 16.02 -3.11 5.55
C ASP A 211 14.82 -2.14 5.65
N VAL A 212 13.94 -2.14 4.66
CA VAL A 212 12.81 -1.21 4.56
C VAL A 212 11.49 -1.97 4.46
N VAL A 213 10.57 -1.65 5.38
CA VAL A 213 9.18 -2.11 5.36
C VAL A 213 8.30 -1.04 4.74
N SER A 214 7.66 -1.35 3.62
CA SER A 214 6.66 -0.45 3.02
C SER A 214 5.26 -0.85 3.48
N VAL A 215 4.49 0.13 3.93
CA VAL A 215 3.10 -0.02 4.34
C VAL A 215 2.22 0.81 3.44
N PHE A 216 1.23 0.17 2.83
CA PHE A 216 0.32 0.74 1.86
C PHE A 216 -1.07 0.88 2.46
N ASN A 217 -1.80 1.90 2.00
CA ASN A 217 -3.25 1.96 2.13
C ASN A 217 -3.87 1.68 0.77
N LEU A 218 -4.36 0.45 0.55
CA LEU A 218 -5.06 0.05 -0.68
C LEU A 218 -6.57 0.32 -0.62
N GLY A 219 -7.06 0.78 0.54
CA GLY A 219 -8.47 1.06 0.78
C GLY A 219 -8.90 2.37 0.13
N ASN A 220 -10.17 2.70 0.30
CA ASN A 220 -10.78 3.92 -0.22
C ASN A 220 -11.05 4.97 0.90
N ALA A 221 -10.71 4.66 2.16
CA ALA A 221 -10.69 5.61 3.28
C ALA A 221 -9.27 5.81 3.85
N SER A 222 -9.05 6.87 4.62
CA SER A 222 -7.73 7.16 5.20
C SER A 222 -7.36 6.15 6.30
N LEU A 223 -6.19 5.51 6.15
CA LEU A 223 -5.60 4.58 7.11
C LEU A 223 -4.78 5.37 8.14
N THR A 224 -5.00 5.14 9.42
CA THR A 224 -4.24 5.73 10.53
C THR A 224 -3.51 4.65 11.28
N ILE A 225 -2.18 4.63 11.16
CA ILE A 225 -1.28 3.81 11.97
C ILE A 225 -1.16 4.47 13.34
N GLN A 226 -1.68 3.82 14.37
CA GLN A 226 -1.81 4.34 15.73
C GLN A 226 -0.51 4.15 16.53
N SER A 227 0.11 2.98 16.40
CA SER A 227 1.37 2.64 17.06
C SER A 227 2.14 1.57 16.30
N LEU A 228 3.45 1.56 16.52
CA LEU A 228 4.37 0.53 16.08
C LEU A 228 4.99 -0.08 17.33
N GLU A 229 4.84 -1.38 17.52
CA GLU A 229 5.31 -2.09 18.71
C GLU A 229 6.32 -3.17 18.31
N LEU A 230 7.55 -3.06 18.81
CA LEU A 230 8.62 -4.02 18.52
C LEU A 230 8.83 -4.98 19.69
N GLY A 231 8.27 -6.19 19.59
CA GLY A 231 8.48 -7.28 20.53
C GLY A 231 9.75 -8.06 20.23
N GLN A 232 10.69 -8.17 21.18
CA GLN A 232 11.97 -8.85 20.99
C GLN A 232 12.45 -9.66 22.21
N SER A 233 13.25 -10.70 21.99
CA SER A 233 13.71 -11.62 23.03
C SER A 233 14.88 -11.05 23.85
N GLN A 234 14.58 -10.43 25.01
CA GLN A 234 15.49 -10.02 26.11
C GLN A 234 16.76 -9.18 25.79
N LYS A 235 17.23 -9.13 24.54
CA LYS A 235 18.34 -8.31 24.04
C LYS A 235 17.78 -7.39 22.97
N THR A 236 18.07 -6.10 23.08
CA THR A 236 17.65 -5.10 22.09
C THR A 236 18.56 -5.19 20.87
N GLN A 237 18.21 -6.01 19.88
CA GLN A 237 18.99 -6.19 18.65
C GLN A 237 18.29 -5.64 17.42
N PHE A 238 16.96 -5.55 17.47
CA PHE A 238 16.17 -4.91 16.44
C PHE A 238 15.79 -3.51 16.90
N ALA A 239 15.82 -2.57 15.96
CA ALA A 239 15.39 -1.20 16.16
C ALA A 239 14.62 -0.68 14.95
N LEU A 240 13.75 0.28 15.20
CA LEU A 240 13.11 1.10 14.18
C LEU A 240 13.77 2.48 14.19
N THR A 241 13.91 3.09 13.02
CA THR A 241 14.22 4.52 12.96
C THR A 241 13.12 5.32 13.67
N VAL A 242 13.44 6.45 14.29
CA VAL A 242 12.47 7.17 15.14
C VAL A 242 11.33 7.73 14.29
N PHE A 243 10.10 7.31 14.59
CA PHE A 243 8.87 7.86 14.01
C PHE A 243 7.94 8.41 15.08
N GLN A 244 7.15 9.42 14.72
CA GLN A 244 6.05 9.92 15.54
C GLN A 244 4.75 9.28 15.06
N THR A 245 4.08 8.53 15.93
CA THR A 245 2.70 8.07 15.70
C THR A 245 1.71 8.97 16.46
N PRO A 246 0.46 9.10 15.99
CA PRO A 246 -0.15 8.42 14.84
C PRO A 246 0.30 8.98 13.47
N ILE A 247 0.26 8.14 12.44
CA ILE A 247 0.56 8.48 11.04
C ILE A 247 -0.68 8.19 10.19
N THR A 248 -1.07 9.11 9.31
CA THR A 248 -2.21 8.92 8.39
C THR A 248 -1.72 8.77 6.96
N LEU A 249 -2.19 7.71 6.29
CA LEU A 249 -1.99 7.42 4.87
C LEU A 249 -3.32 7.59 4.15
N GLU A 250 -3.34 8.49 3.17
CA GLU A 250 -4.49 8.63 2.27
C GLU A 250 -4.65 7.39 1.37
N PRO A 251 -5.84 7.13 0.81
CA PRO A 251 -6.05 6.04 -0.12
C PRO A 251 -5.03 6.04 -1.28
N ASN A 252 -4.47 4.87 -1.59
CA ASN A 252 -3.40 4.63 -2.58
C ASN A 252 -2.06 5.31 -2.25
N SER A 253 -1.81 5.67 -0.99
CA SER A 253 -0.50 6.15 -0.53
C SER A 253 0.24 5.09 0.28
N PHE A 254 1.53 5.32 0.51
CA PHE A 254 2.37 4.42 1.27
C PHE A 254 3.39 5.19 2.12
N ILE A 255 3.98 4.49 3.08
CA ILE A 255 5.10 4.96 3.89
C ILE A 255 6.13 3.85 4.05
N ASP A 256 7.40 4.24 4.14
CA ASP A 256 8.53 3.34 4.35
C ASP A 256 9.05 3.48 5.78
N PHE A 257 9.24 2.35 6.45
CA PHE A 257 9.87 2.23 7.77
C PHE A 257 11.21 1.52 7.63
N GLU A 258 12.30 2.14 8.07
CA GLU A 258 13.59 1.46 8.14
C GLU A 258 13.69 0.66 9.44
N ILE A 259 14.04 -0.61 9.30
CA ILE A 259 14.31 -1.57 10.37
C ILE A 259 15.80 -1.89 10.39
N LEU A 260 16.36 -1.98 11.59
CA LEU A 260 17.78 -2.24 11.80
C LEU A 260 17.95 -3.52 12.62
N PHE A 261 18.93 -4.32 12.24
CA PHE A 261 19.44 -5.46 13.00
C PHE A 261 20.91 -5.21 13.38
N SER A 262 21.21 -5.28 14.68
CA SER A 262 22.54 -5.05 15.24
C SER A 262 22.84 -6.13 16.29
N PRO A 263 23.36 -7.31 15.90
CA PRO A 263 23.62 -8.38 16.83
C PRO A 263 24.74 -8.01 17.81
N VAL A 264 24.51 -8.30 19.10
CA VAL A 264 25.49 -8.04 20.18
C VAL A 264 26.17 -9.32 20.68
N ILE A 265 25.58 -10.48 20.37
CA ILE A 265 26.05 -11.81 20.71
C ILE A 265 25.79 -12.69 19.48
N ASP A 266 26.60 -13.72 19.30
CA ASP A 266 26.41 -14.70 18.24
C ASP A 266 25.15 -15.55 18.44
N GLY A 267 24.56 -15.99 17.33
CA GLY A 267 23.36 -16.82 17.29
C GLY A 267 22.15 -16.16 16.62
N ILE A 268 21.05 -16.91 16.55
CA ILE A 268 19.82 -16.47 15.89
C ILE A 268 18.97 -15.63 16.85
N ASP A 269 18.52 -14.48 16.36
CA ASP A 269 17.60 -13.59 17.02
C ASP A 269 16.33 -13.40 16.20
N THR A 270 15.21 -13.22 16.90
CA THR A 270 13.89 -13.06 16.30
C THR A 270 13.12 -11.94 17.01
N ALA A 271 12.33 -11.20 16.24
CA ALA A 271 11.42 -10.19 16.75
C ALA A 271 10.13 -10.15 15.92
N VAL A 272 9.10 -9.53 16.48
CA VAL A 272 7.86 -9.23 15.78
C VAL A 272 7.60 -7.74 15.90
N LEU A 273 7.44 -7.08 14.76
CA LEU A 273 6.96 -5.71 14.67
C LEU A 273 5.45 -5.75 14.42
N SER A 274 4.67 -5.30 15.41
CA SER A 274 3.22 -5.16 15.30
C SER A 274 2.85 -3.73 14.91
N ILE A 275 2.09 -3.60 13.82
CA ILE A 275 1.59 -2.34 13.29
C ILE A 275 0.10 -2.26 13.59
N ILE A 276 -0.28 -1.33 14.48
CA ILE A 276 -1.67 -1.19 14.93
C ILE A 276 -2.32 -0.05 14.15
N SER A 277 -3.47 -0.31 13.52
CA SER A 277 -4.13 0.62 12.61
C SER A 277 -5.65 0.73 12.86
N ASN A 278 -6.33 1.57 12.09
CA ASN A 278 -7.80 1.65 12.05
C ASN A 278 -8.43 0.81 10.92
N ASP A 279 -7.66 -0.08 10.29
CA ASP A 279 -8.20 -1.09 9.39
C ASP A 279 -9.18 -2.01 10.16
N PRO A 280 -10.45 -2.11 9.72
CA PRO A 280 -11.45 -2.94 10.40
C PRO A 280 -11.22 -4.45 10.21
N ASN A 281 -10.59 -4.86 9.10
CA ASN A 281 -10.32 -6.26 8.77
C ASN A 281 -9.00 -6.72 9.41
N ASP A 282 -7.98 -5.87 9.33
CA ASP A 282 -6.61 -6.14 9.81
C ASP A 282 -6.11 -5.05 10.78
N PRO A 283 -6.73 -4.91 11.97
CA PRO A 283 -6.41 -3.85 12.93
C PRO A 283 -5.00 -3.96 13.52
N VAL A 284 -4.37 -5.14 13.41
CA VAL A 284 -2.98 -5.39 13.78
C VAL A 284 -2.36 -6.28 12.70
N VAL A 285 -1.30 -5.80 12.05
CA VAL A 285 -0.48 -6.61 11.14
C VAL A 285 0.92 -6.80 11.73
N ASP A 286 1.39 -8.05 11.68
CA ASP A 286 2.67 -8.46 12.25
C ASP A 286 3.71 -8.69 11.15
N VAL A 287 4.91 -8.15 11.38
CA VAL A 287 6.10 -8.37 10.56
C VAL A 287 7.11 -9.18 11.35
N VAL A 288 7.47 -10.35 10.82
CA VAL A 288 8.45 -11.25 11.46
C VAL A 288 9.87 -10.85 11.08
N LEU A 289 10.72 -10.60 12.06
CA LEU A 289 12.12 -10.22 11.85
C LEU A 289 13.04 -11.36 12.32
N THR A 290 14.02 -11.72 11.49
CA THR A 290 15.02 -12.74 11.84
C THR A 290 16.42 -12.29 11.42
N GLY A 291 17.43 -12.64 12.21
CA GLY A 291 18.83 -12.43 11.86
C GLY A 291 19.73 -13.37 12.66
N GLU A 292 20.95 -13.60 12.18
CA GLU A 292 21.97 -14.40 12.85
C GLU A 292 23.21 -13.55 13.10
N GLY A 293 23.55 -13.36 14.37
CA GLY A 293 24.83 -12.79 14.79
C GLY A 293 25.95 -13.78 14.53
N MET A 294 26.97 -13.38 13.77
CA MET A 294 28.18 -14.15 13.58
C MET A 294 29.31 -13.60 14.46
N PRO A 295 30.12 -14.48 15.09
CA PRO A 295 31.29 -14.02 15.80
C PRO A 295 32.25 -13.33 14.82
N VAL A 296 32.76 -12.16 15.19
CA VAL A 296 33.76 -11.45 14.38
C VAL A 296 35.06 -12.27 14.38
N VAL A 297 35.41 -12.85 13.23
CA VAL A 297 36.71 -13.48 13.04
C VAL A 297 37.63 -12.44 12.40
N LEU A 298 38.38 -11.75 13.25
CA LEU A 298 39.41 -10.82 12.79
C LEU A 298 40.52 -11.57 12.04
N SER A 299 40.98 -11.01 10.92
CA SER A 299 42.19 -11.50 10.24
C SER A 299 43.42 -11.36 11.15
N SER A 300 44.48 -12.12 10.87
CA SER A 300 45.75 -12.02 11.62
C SER A 300 46.34 -10.60 11.58
N GLU A 301 46.15 -9.85 10.50
CA GLU A 301 46.55 -8.44 10.36
C GLU A 301 45.71 -7.51 11.25
N GLU A 302 44.39 -7.71 11.31
CA GLU A 302 43.51 -6.91 12.18
C GLU A 302 43.76 -7.20 13.67
N GLN A 303 43.95 -8.48 14.01
CA GLN A 303 44.28 -8.91 15.38
C GLN A 303 45.61 -8.30 15.86
N VAL A 304 46.67 -8.32 15.02
CA VAL A 304 47.96 -7.73 15.42
C VAL A 304 47.88 -6.20 15.55
N THR A 305 47.07 -5.55 14.71
CA THR A 305 46.78 -4.11 14.82
C THR A 305 46.08 -3.79 16.14
N GLN A 306 45.07 -4.58 16.51
CA GLN A 306 44.37 -4.45 17.79
C GLN A 306 45.33 -4.60 18.99
N ILE A 307 46.26 -5.56 18.95
CA ILE A 307 47.28 -5.75 19.98
C ILE A 307 48.20 -4.53 20.09
N LEU A 308 48.62 -3.96 18.95
CA LEU A 308 49.48 -2.78 18.91
C LEU A 308 48.78 -1.53 19.49
N ASP A 309 47.51 -1.34 19.17
CA ASP A 309 46.70 -0.25 19.70
C ASP A 309 46.42 -0.41 21.20
N ALA A 310 46.09 -1.62 21.64
CA ALA A 310 45.92 -1.95 23.06
C ALA A 310 47.22 -1.72 23.84
N TYR A 311 48.36 -2.18 23.30
CA TYR A 311 49.68 -1.94 23.89
C TYR A 311 49.98 -0.43 23.97
N GLY A 312 49.77 0.31 22.88
CA GLY A 312 50.04 1.75 22.83
C GLY A 312 49.21 2.54 23.83
N SER A 313 47.93 2.22 23.94
CA SER A 313 47.01 2.86 24.89
C SER A 313 47.34 2.47 26.33
N ALA A 314 47.60 1.20 26.61
CA ALA A 314 47.97 0.74 27.95
C ALA A 314 49.31 1.32 28.45
N VAL A 315 50.28 1.57 27.56
CA VAL A 315 51.52 2.29 27.93
C VAL A 315 51.23 3.77 28.21
N ARG A 316 50.36 4.41 27.39
CA ARG A 316 50.02 5.83 27.51
C ARG A 316 49.27 6.12 28.81
N ASP A 317 48.38 5.23 29.20
CA ASP A 317 47.49 5.37 30.35
C ASP A 317 48.08 4.73 31.63
N ASP A 318 49.37 4.39 31.61
CA ASP A 318 50.12 3.76 32.72
C ASP A 318 49.53 2.42 33.23
N LEU A 319 48.64 1.77 32.46
CA LEU A 319 48.04 0.46 32.74
C LEU A 319 49.04 -0.68 32.64
N ILE A 320 50.11 -0.52 31.85
CA ILE A 320 51.24 -1.46 31.79
C ILE A 320 52.58 -0.75 31.98
N GLN A 321 53.49 -1.42 32.71
CA GLN A 321 54.83 -0.93 32.99
C GLN A 321 55.87 -2.04 32.86
N GLY A 322 57.10 -1.66 32.50
CA GLY A 322 58.20 -2.62 32.43
C GLY A 322 58.60 -3.17 33.80
N VAL A 323 58.89 -4.46 33.89
CA VAL A 323 59.29 -5.14 35.14
C VAL A 323 60.75 -4.88 35.46
N GLY A 324 61.05 -4.11 36.52
CA GLY A 324 62.40 -3.94 37.05
C GLY A 324 62.67 -2.53 37.58
N LYS A 325 63.94 -2.20 37.84
CA LYS A 325 64.34 -0.87 38.35
C LYS A 325 64.69 0.08 37.20
N LYS A 326 64.12 1.29 37.23
CA LYS A 326 64.48 2.47 36.40
C LYS A 326 64.76 2.12 34.93
N LYS A 327 66.04 2.09 34.52
CA LYS A 327 66.48 1.84 33.15
C LYS A 327 66.09 0.45 32.63
N SER A 328 66.05 -0.55 33.51
CA SER A 328 65.68 -1.93 33.14
C SER A 328 64.20 -2.04 32.75
N ALA A 329 63.32 -1.42 33.54
CA ALA A 329 61.89 -1.33 33.22
C ALA A 329 61.64 -0.65 31.87
N LYS A 330 62.22 0.54 31.66
CA LYS A 330 62.10 1.28 30.39
C LYS A 330 62.62 0.50 29.19
N LYS A 331 63.69 -0.30 29.37
CA LYS A 331 64.25 -1.12 28.30
C LYS A 331 63.31 -2.28 27.95
N LYS A 332 62.75 -2.97 28.94
CA LYS A 332 61.88 -4.13 28.73
C LYS A 332 60.59 -3.79 28.00
N ILE A 333 59.89 -2.74 28.42
CA ILE A 333 58.67 -2.30 27.74
C ILE A 333 58.96 -1.91 26.29
N LYS A 334 60.04 -1.17 26.03
CA LYS A 334 60.47 -0.83 24.66
C LYS A 334 60.84 -2.06 23.82
N VAL A 335 61.45 -3.08 24.41
CA VAL A 335 61.76 -4.33 23.70
C VAL A 335 60.48 -5.09 23.40
N PHE A 336 59.51 -5.13 24.33
CA PHE A 336 58.23 -5.78 24.13
C PHE A 336 57.47 -5.17 22.93
N GLY A 337 57.32 -3.85 22.88
CA GLY A 337 56.70 -3.18 21.73
C GLY A 337 57.44 -3.42 20.40
N LYS A 338 58.77 -3.54 20.41
CA LYS A 338 59.53 -3.92 19.20
C LYS A 338 59.25 -5.35 18.75
N MET A 339 58.99 -6.26 19.68
CA MET A 339 58.64 -7.64 19.33
C MET A 339 57.25 -7.68 18.69
N LEU A 340 56.29 -6.89 19.20
CA LEU A 340 54.97 -6.76 18.58
C LEU A 340 55.06 -6.20 17.16
N ASN A 341 55.79 -5.10 16.93
CA ASN A 341 55.99 -4.56 15.59
C ASN A 341 56.68 -5.57 14.64
N LEU A 342 57.60 -6.40 15.16
CA LEU A 342 58.21 -7.45 14.34
C LEU A 342 57.19 -8.54 13.97
N ALA A 343 56.28 -8.89 14.87
CA ALA A 343 55.21 -9.83 14.56
C ALA A 343 54.30 -9.26 13.46
N ASP A 344 53.90 -7.99 13.56
CA ASP A 344 53.13 -7.25 12.56
C ASP A 344 53.83 -7.23 11.18
N GLU A 345 55.11 -6.83 11.13
CA GLU A 345 55.90 -6.85 9.90
C GLU A 345 55.99 -8.25 9.25
N LEU A 346 56.05 -9.31 10.06
CA LEU A 346 56.10 -10.69 9.58
C LEU A 346 54.75 -11.17 9.04
N ILE A 347 53.64 -10.81 9.70
CA ILE A 347 52.28 -11.14 9.25
C ILE A 347 52.00 -10.42 7.92
N ALA A 348 52.25 -9.11 7.85
CA ALA A 348 52.07 -8.32 6.63
C ALA A 348 52.94 -8.80 5.45
N ALA A 349 54.05 -9.49 5.73
CA ALA A 349 54.92 -10.09 4.73
C ALA A 349 54.57 -11.56 4.38
N GLY A 350 53.51 -12.12 4.98
CA GLY A 350 53.08 -13.52 4.77
C GLY A 350 53.98 -14.57 5.42
N TYR A 351 54.73 -14.20 6.46
CA TYR A 351 55.66 -15.07 7.20
C TYR A 351 55.06 -15.57 8.53
N ASP A 352 53.85 -16.11 8.49
CA ASP A 352 53.04 -16.52 9.65
C ASP A 352 53.78 -17.46 10.62
N ASN A 353 54.51 -18.45 10.10
CA ASN A 353 55.31 -19.37 10.92
C ASN A 353 56.41 -18.67 11.73
N TYR A 354 56.95 -17.56 11.22
CA TYR A 354 57.93 -16.75 11.93
C TYR A 354 57.25 -15.79 12.90
N ALA A 355 56.12 -15.20 12.51
CA ALA A 355 55.30 -14.38 13.40
C ALA A 355 54.83 -15.17 14.63
N LEU A 356 54.33 -16.39 14.44
CA LEU A 356 53.91 -17.31 15.52
C LEU A 356 55.05 -17.58 16.51
N LYS A 357 56.28 -17.79 16.03
CA LYS A 357 57.45 -17.97 16.92
C LYS A 357 57.75 -16.71 17.73
N VAL A 358 57.60 -15.53 17.12
CA VAL A 358 57.78 -14.26 17.83
C VAL A 358 56.69 -14.10 18.89
N LEU A 359 55.42 -14.33 18.55
CA LEU A 359 54.29 -14.22 19.47
C LEU A 359 54.38 -15.19 20.65
N LEU A 360 54.77 -16.45 20.43
CA LEU A 360 55.06 -17.42 21.51
C LEU A 360 56.21 -16.98 22.43
N MET A 361 57.13 -16.12 21.96
CA MET A 361 58.14 -15.50 22.82
C MET A 361 57.62 -14.28 23.55
N ILE A 362 56.61 -13.58 23.01
CA ILE A 362 55.96 -12.43 23.63
C ILE A 362 55.04 -12.90 24.75
N GLU A 363 54.22 -13.92 24.51
CA GLU A 363 53.31 -14.54 25.49
C GLU A 363 54.06 -14.91 26.78
N LYS A 364 55.17 -15.65 26.68
CA LYS A 364 56.08 -15.97 27.81
C LYS A 364 56.69 -14.76 28.54
N LYS A 365 56.48 -13.54 28.06
CA LYS A 365 56.96 -12.29 28.68
C LYS A 365 55.82 -11.45 29.25
N CYS A 366 54.57 -11.90 29.15
CA CYS A 366 53.39 -11.29 29.73
C CYS A 366 52.39 -12.29 30.33
N ASP A 367 52.74 -13.57 30.43
CA ASP A 367 51.89 -14.66 30.92
C ASP A 367 51.61 -14.63 32.44
N GLY A 368 52.30 -13.76 33.19
CA GLY A 368 52.15 -13.65 34.64
C GLY A 368 52.82 -14.79 35.41
N LEU A 369 53.53 -15.69 34.73
CA LEU A 369 54.22 -16.82 35.34
C LEU A 369 55.56 -16.39 35.95
N LYS A 370 56.03 -17.18 36.92
CA LYS A 370 57.28 -16.87 37.62
C LYS A 370 58.53 -17.04 36.75
N SER A 371 58.45 -17.84 35.68
CA SER A 371 59.60 -18.18 34.84
C SER A 371 59.17 -18.61 33.44
N PRO A 372 59.73 -18.02 32.35
CA PRO A 372 60.68 -16.91 32.36
C PRO A 372 60.08 -15.62 32.94
N LYS A 373 60.92 -14.63 33.28
CA LYS A 373 60.42 -13.40 33.90
C LYS A 373 59.71 -12.52 32.88
N ASP A 374 58.53 -12.04 33.26
CA ASP A 374 57.81 -11.03 32.50
C ASP A 374 58.62 -9.77 32.21
N PHE A 375 58.29 -9.18 31.07
CA PHE A 375 58.80 -7.89 30.63
C PHE A 375 57.86 -6.77 31.06
N ILE A 376 56.55 -7.03 31.10
CA ILE A 376 55.51 -6.07 31.48
C ILE A 376 54.74 -6.54 32.73
N LYS A 377 54.08 -5.62 33.41
CA LYS A 377 53.18 -5.85 34.54
C LYS A 377 52.12 -4.75 34.57
N GLY A 378 51.00 -5.00 35.23
CA GLY A 378 49.91 -4.04 35.39
C GLY A 378 48.57 -4.66 35.01
N GLU A 379 47.48 -3.94 35.22
CA GLU A 379 46.12 -4.45 34.98
C GLU A 379 45.89 -4.72 33.48
N GLY A 380 46.44 -3.88 32.60
CA GLY A 380 46.36 -4.08 31.14
C GLY A 380 47.24 -5.21 30.58
N ALA A 381 48.08 -5.86 31.41
CA ALA A 381 48.94 -6.95 30.93
C ALA A 381 48.14 -8.24 30.68
N VAL A 382 47.05 -8.46 31.44
CA VAL A 382 46.19 -9.63 31.29
C VAL A 382 45.43 -9.57 29.97
N GLU A 383 44.79 -8.43 29.69
CA GLU A 383 44.09 -8.18 28.42
C GLU A 383 45.02 -8.35 27.22
N LEU A 384 46.22 -7.77 27.29
CA LEU A 384 47.20 -7.90 26.21
C LEU A 384 47.60 -9.36 25.98
N ASN A 385 47.77 -10.14 27.06
CA ASN A 385 48.11 -11.55 26.96
C ASN A 385 46.96 -12.36 26.35
N THR A 386 45.69 -12.01 26.64
CA THR A 386 44.52 -12.64 26.00
C THR A 386 44.54 -12.42 24.49
N LEU A 387 44.64 -11.17 24.03
CA LEU A 387 44.69 -10.84 22.60
C LEU A 387 45.86 -11.53 21.87
N ILE A 388 47.03 -11.61 22.52
CA ILE A 388 48.19 -12.33 21.97
C ILE A 388 47.90 -13.83 21.81
N ASN A 389 47.23 -14.46 22.78
CA ASN A 389 46.87 -15.87 22.68
C ASN A 389 45.83 -16.12 21.58
N GLU A 390 44.85 -15.24 21.41
CA GLU A 390 43.86 -15.33 20.31
C GLU A 390 44.53 -15.27 18.93
N LEU A 391 45.51 -14.38 18.75
CA LEU A 391 46.31 -14.34 17.51
C LEU A 391 47.20 -15.57 17.34
N ILE A 392 47.78 -16.10 18.43
CA ILE A 392 48.54 -17.35 18.39
C ILE A 392 47.66 -18.50 17.91
N ASP A 393 46.45 -18.62 18.45
CA ASP A 393 45.50 -19.66 18.06
C ASP A 393 45.07 -19.50 16.59
N THR A 394 44.85 -18.26 16.14
CA THR A 394 44.52 -17.95 14.74
C THR A 394 45.62 -18.36 13.77
N LEU A 395 46.90 -18.11 14.11
CA LEU A 395 48.04 -18.51 13.28
C LEU A 395 48.38 -20.02 13.35
N GLN A 396 47.75 -20.77 14.25
CA GLN A 396 47.95 -22.23 14.38
C GLN A 396 46.92 -23.06 13.60
N GLN A 397 45.78 -22.47 13.25
CA GLN A 397 44.77 -23.07 12.37
C GLN A 397 45.26 -23.05 10.92
#